data_AF-A0AA86IX31-F1
#
_entry.id   AF-A0AA86IX31-F1
#
_cell.length_a   1.000
_cell.length_b   1.000
_cell.length_c   1.000
_cell.angle_alpha   90.00
_cell.angle_beta   90.00
_cell.angle_gamma   90.00
#
_symmetry.space_group_name_H-M   'P 1'
#
loop_
_entity.id
_entity.type
_entity.pdbx_description
1 polymer ?
#
loop_
_entity_poly.entity_id
_entity_poly.type
_entity_poly.pdbx_seq_one_letter_code
_entity_poly.pdbx_strand_id
1 'polypeptide(L)'
;MPFVDKLCDYPSLNLLGQIGLEWVDQGKPLNLLLARLNSCEEEVLALFSGCNFCCTNKKGKKMKRLMLVVSTTVVLAGCAAGGMFGPAPKDGELAQPSDYKSWPVFLAGIEKPTGHVRDIYINPTGASAKKGDVFPNGTVSVMEIYKATKTGDKMTKASLEKVFVMYKGKDWGSTAPEGMKTGDWVYAAFEPNGQPAKVDYATCRGCHIPLADKDYIFHYDKYFDTRKSAQMLNGQTGKVAMSVDEVHLAAVLTK
;
A
#
# COMPACT_ATOMS: atom_id res chain seq x y z
N MET A 1 -28.60 31.84 14.16
CA MET A 1 -28.27 32.78 13.07
C MET A 1 -28.76 34.16 13.46
N PRO A 2 -28.15 35.26 12.98
CA PRO A 2 -26.86 35.40 12.29
C PRO A 2 -25.80 36.00 13.28
N PHE A 3 -24.63 36.55 12.95
CA PHE A 3 -24.06 37.00 11.66
C PHE A 3 -22.53 36.83 11.63
N VAL A 4 -22.07 36.55 10.42
CA VAL A 4 -20.75 36.24 9.85
C VAL A 4 -19.67 37.34 9.98
N ASP A 5 -18.41 36.90 9.89
CA ASP A 5 -17.18 37.56 9.37
C ASP A 5 -16.75 38.99 9.80
N LYS A 6 -15.48 39.13 10.21
CA LYS A 6 -14.39 39.59 9.30
C LYS A 6 -12.99 39.71 9.94
N LEU A 7 -11.98 39.34 9.14
CA LEU A 7 -10.60 39.87 9.03
C LEU A 7 -9.70 39.75 10.30
N CYS A 8 -8.56 39.05 10.24
CA CYS A 8 -7.33 39.42 9.53
C CYS A 8 -6.73 40.76 10.01
N ASP A 9 -5.72 40.68 10.87
CA ASP A 9 -4.84 41.81 11.17
C ASP A 9 -3.35 41.40 11.09
N TYR A 10 -2.52 42.36 10.70
CA TYR A 10 -1.08 42.27 10.40
C TYR A 10 -0.25 42.76 11.61
N PRO A 11 1.09 42.54 11.72
CA PRO A 11 2.13 43.32 11.01
C PRO A 11 3.26 42.43 10.41
N SER A 12 3.93 42.73 9.27
CA SER A 12 4.86 43.85 8.93
C SER A 12 6.20 43.76 9.70
N LEU A 13 7.40 43.95 9.13
CA LEU A 13 7.89 44.78 8.01
C LEU A 13 9.14 44.20 7.28
N ASN A 14 9.27 44.49 5.98
CA ASN A 14 10.50 44.83 5.21
C ASN A 14 11.65 43.78 5.10
N LEU A 15 12.54 43.78 4.08
CA LEU A 15 13.02 44.90 3.26
C LEU A 15 13.61 44.46 1.88
N LEU A 16 13.30 45.23 0.82
CA LEU A 16 14.00 45.43 -0.48
C LEU A 16 14.39 44.24 -1.39
N GLY A 17 14.11 44.38 -2.70
CA GLY A 17 14.63 43.48 -3.74
C GLY A 17 14.02 43.59 -5.15
N GLN A 18 13.56 44.77 -5.61
CA GLN A 18 13.05 44.94 -6.98
C GLN A 18 14.19 45.18 -7.98
N ILE A 19 14.29 44.32 -8.99
CA ILE A 19 14.70 44.69 -10.36
C ILE A 19 14.06 43.71 -11.34
N GLY A 20 13.13 44.20 -12.16
CA GLY A 20 12.64 43.48 -13.32
C GLY A 20 13.41 43.92 -14.56
N LEU A 21 13.71 42.98 -15.46
CA LEU A 21 14.07 43.29 -16.84
C LEU A 21 13.39 42.29 -17.78
N GLU A 22 12.52 42.86 -18.60
CA GLU A 22 11.81 42.22 -19.70
C GLU A 22 12.76 42.08 -20.88
N TRP A 23 12.84 40.89 -21.48
CA TRP A 23 13.51 40.68 -22.77
C TRP A 23 12.68 39.77 -23.66
N VAL A 24 12.38 40.29 -24.84
CA VAL A 24 11.63 39.62 -25.91
C VAL A 24 12.55 39.45 -27.12
N ASP A 25 12.36 38.32 -27.80
CA ASP A 25 12.85 37.95 -29.13
C ASP A 25 14.35 37.64 -29.32
N GLN A 26 14.57 36.56 -30.07
CA GLN A 26 15.44 36.42 -31.26
C GLN A 26 15.79 34.93 -31.42
N GLY A 27 15.13 34.24 -32.35
CA GLY A 27 15.33 32.80 -32.56
C GLY A 27 16.53 32.45 -33.44
N LYS A 28 17.14 31.27 -33.19
CA LYS A 28 17.64 30.33 -34.22
C LYS A 28 18.07 28.98 -33.59
N PRO A 29 17.89 27.84 -34.28
CA PRO A 29 18.29 26.53 -33.79
C PRO A 29 19.72 26.16 -34.25
N LEU A 30 20.41 25.32 -33.47
CA LEU A 30 21.47 24.47 -34.01
C LEU A 30 21.58 23.15 -33.21
N ASN A 31 21.61 22.03 -33.93
CA ASN A 31 22.14 20.77 -33.41
C ASN A 31 23.65 20.95 -33.11
N LEU A 32 24.19 20.28 -32.09
CA LEU A 32 25.09 19.10 -32.21
C LEU A 32 25.70 18.68 -30.85
N LEU A 33 26.28 17.47 -30.82
CA LEU A 33 27.07 16.82 -29.75
C LEU A 33 26.28 16.31 -28.52
N LEU A 34 26.00 15.01 -28.39
CA LEU A 34 26.89 13.83 -28.17
C LEU A 34 27.64 13.80 -26.82
N ALA A 35 27.06 13.05 -25.88
CA ALA A 35 27.77 12.11 -24.98
C ALA A 35 26.73 11.11 -24.40
N ARG A 36 26.84 9.80 -24.70
CA ARG A 36 27.30 8.72 -23.78
C ARG A 36 26.40 8.52 -22.53
N LEU A 37 25.92 7.35 -22.10
CA LEU A 37 25.92 5.90 -22.49
C LEU A 37 24.60 5.30 -21.87
N ASN A 38 24.14 4.05 -22.00
CA ASN A 38 24.66 2.76 -22.47
C ASN A 38 23.45 1.96 -23.09
N SER A 39 23.58 1.27 -24.22
CA SER A 39 23.85 -0.19 -24.35
C SER A 39 22.78 -1.14 -23.78
N CYS A 40 21.94 -1.69 -24.67
CA CYS A 40 21.69 -3.14 -24.84
C CYS A 40 20.65 -3.39 -25.95
N GLU A 41 21.10 -3.46 -27.20
CA GLU A 41 20.39 -4.13 -28.29
C GLU A 41 21.37 -5.08 -29.00
N GLU A 42 21.19 -6.38 -28.81
CA GLU A 42 21.72 -7.41 -29.71
C GLU A 42 20.63 -8.48 -29.89
N GLU A 43 20.02 -8.54 -31.07
CA GLU A 43 19.64 -9.82 -31.68
C GLU A 43 20.14 -9.83 -33.12
N VAL A 44 21.26 -10.53 -33.33
CA VAL A 44 21.92 -10.66 -34.62
C VAL A 44 21.14 -11.64 -35.50
N LEU A 45 20.80 -11.22 -36.73
CA LEU A 45 20.41 -12.16 -37.79
C LEU A 45 21.57 -13.12 -38.09
N ALA A 46 21.50 -14.34 -37.55
CA ALA A 46 22.39 -15.44 -37.92
C ALA A 46 21.68 -16.39 -38.92
N LEU A 47 21.70 -16.03 -40.20
CA LEU A 47 21.44 -16.97 -41.29
C LEU A 47 22.64 -17.92 -41.43
N PHE A 48 22.54 -19.13 -40.86
CA PHE A 48 23.46 -20.22 -41.24
C PHE A 48 22.73 -21.51 -41.61
N SER A 49 23.17 -22.03 -42.76
CA SER A 49 22.67 -23.23 -43.40
C SER A 49 23.06 -24.50 -42.65
N GLY A 50 22.05 -25.30 -42.29
CA GLY A 50 22.05 -26.76 -42.41
C GLY A 50 23.06 -27.60 -41.61
N CYS A 51 22.54 -28.41 -40.68
CA CYS A 51 22.77 -29.85 -40.77
C CYS A 51 21.65 -30.67 -40.10
N ASN A 52 21.41 -31.88 -40.61
CA ASN A 52 20.38 -32.81 -40.12
C ASN A 52 20.85 -33.60 -38.88
N PHE A 53 19.99 -33.71 -37.86
CA PHE A 53 19.73 -34.99 -37.19
C PHE A 53 18.31 -34.96 -36.58
N CYS A 54 17.33 -35.55 -37.27
CA CYS A 54 16.88 -36.95 -37.09
C CYS A 54 16.03 -37.17 -35.83
N CYS A 55 14.73 -36.87 -35.95
CA CYS A 55 13.68 -37.44 -35.10
C CYS A 55 12.65 -38.12 -36.01
N THR A 56 12.77 -39.43 -36.19
CA THR A 56 11.85 -40.21 -37.02
C THR A 56 10.55 -40.58 -36.30
N ASN A 57 9.48 -40.64 -37.09
CA ASN A 57 8.31 -41.51 -36.91
C ASN A 57 7.21 -41.09 -35.91
N LYS A 58 6.10 -40.58 -36.46
CA LYS A 58 4.78 -41.17 -36.21
C LYS A 58 3.81 -40.97 -37.38
N LYS A 59 3.58 -42.07 -38.11
CA LYS A 59 2.35 -42.48 -38.82
C LYS A 59 1.48 -41.37 -39.45
N GLY A 60 1.50 -41.29 -40.78
CA GLY A 60 0.69 -40.34 -41.54
C GLY A 60 -0.82 -40.61 -41.54
N LYS A 61 -1.60 -39.55 -41.76
CA LYS A 61 -3.01 -39.60 -42.17
C LYS A 61 -3.21 -38.59 -43.31
N LYS A 62 -3.96 -38.98 -44.34
CA LYS A 62 -4.02 -38.25 -45.64
C LYS A 62 -4.61 -36.85 -45.47
N MET A 63 -3.82 -35.81 -45.76
CA MET A 63 -4.28 -34.43 -45.86
C MET A 63 -5.07 -34.25 -47.16
N LYS A 64 -6.40 -34.12 -47.09
CA LYS A 64 -7.22 -33.76 -48.25
C LYS A 64 -7.20 -32.25 -48.38
N ARG A 65 -6.47 -31.72 -49.36
CA ARG A 65 -6.41 -30.27 -49.65
C ARG A 65 -7.81 -29.77 -49.99
N LEU A 66 -8.31 -28.79 -49.24
CA LEU A 66 -9.40 -27.91 -49.64
C LEU A 66 -8.88 -26.48 -49.56
N MET A 67 -9.01 -25.74 -50.66
CA MET A 67 -8.67 -24.31 -50.75
C MET A 67 -9.84 -23.43 -50.26
N LEU A 68 -9.58 -22.12 -50.15
CA LEU A 68 -10.52 -21.03 -49.83
C LEU A 68 -11.03 -21.02 -48.37
N VAL A 69 -11.16 -19.89 -47.66
CA VAL A 69 -10.94 -18.46 -48.00
C VAL A 69 -10.14 -17.82 -46.85
N VAL A 70 -9.14 -16.97 -47.14
CA VAL A 70 -8.58 -16.06 -46.14
C VAL A 70 -9.46 -14.82 -46.07
N SER A 71 -10.43 -14.81 -45.15
CA SER A 71 -11.19 -13.61 -44.84
C SER A 71 -10.35 -12.71 -43.95
N THR A 72 -9.83 -11.62 -44.52
CA THR A 72 -9.09 -10.58 -43.79
C THR A 72 -10.06 -9.75 -42.94
N THR A 73 -10.49 -10.27 -41.79
CA THR A 73 -11.17 -9.46 -40.78
C THR A 73 -10.18 -8.48 -40.18
N VAL A 74 -10.30 -7.21 -40.58
CA VAL A 74 -9.61 -6.10 -39.93
C VAL A 74 -10.18 -5.97 -38.52
N VAL A 75 -9.48 -6.56 -37.55
CA VAL A 75 -9.75 -6.31 -36.13
C VAL A 75 -9.26 -4.89 -35.84
N LEU A 76 -10.22 -3.96 -35.75
CA LEU A 76 -9.99 -2.66 -35.13
C LEU A 76 -9.61 -2.89 -33.66
N ALA A 77 -8.31 -2.98 -33.40
CA ALA A 77 -7.74 -2.97 -32.06
C ALA A 77 -7.93 -1.58 -31.45
N GLY A 78 -9.15 -1.32 -30.97
CA GLY A 78 -9.46 -0.12 -30.19
C GLY A 78 -8.60 -0.10 -28.94
N CYS A 79 -7.71 0.88 -28.83
CA CYS A 79 -6.88 1.10 -27.66
C CYS A 79 -7.72 1.60 -26.47
N ALA A 80 -8.45 0.70 -25.83
CA ALA A 80 -9.06 0.91 -24.52
C ALA A 80 -8.00 0.72 -23.42
N ALA A 81 -7.05 1.65 -23.34
CA ALA A 81 -6.12 1.74 -22.22
C ALA A 81 -6.85 2.30 -20.98
N GLY A 82 -7.66 1.46 -20.32
CA GLY A 82 -8.42 1.85 -19.14
C GLY A 82 -9.03 0.66 -18.39
N GLY A 83 -8.55 0.41 -17.17
CA GLY A 83 -9.17 -0.52 -16.22
C GLY A 83 -8.80 -2.00 -16.39
N MET A 84 -7.60 -2.40 -15.94
CA MET A 84 -7.25 -3.82 -15.75
C MET A 84 -7.85 -4.42 -14.46
N PHE A 85 -8.69 -3.65 -13.78
CA PHE A 85 -9.48 -4.03 -12.62
C PHE A 85 -10.95 -3.69 -12.93
N GLY A 86 -11.87 -4.46 -12.37
CA GLY A 86 -13.31 -4.22 -12.53
C GLY A 86 -13.78 -2.88 -11.93
N PRO A 87 -15.09 -2.63 -11.86
CA PRO A 87 -15.60 -1.43 -11.18
C PRO A 87 -15.02 -1.34 -9.77
N ALA A 88 -14.70 -0.12 -9.33
CA ALA A 88 -14.22 0.11 -7.97
C ALA A 88 -15.27 -0.43 -6.97
N PRO A 89 -14.84 -1.18 -5.94
CA PRO A 89 -15.75 -1.80 -4.98
C PRO A 89 -16.35 -0.75 -4.04
N LYS A 90 -17.58 -0.99 -3.61
CA LYS A 90 -18.22 -0.27 -2.50
C LYS A 90 -17.90 -0.94 -1.17
N ASP A 91 -18.26 -0.26 -0.08
CA ASP A 91 -18.13 -0.85 1.25
C ASP A 91 -18.99 -2.12 1.37
N GLY A 92 -18.40 -3.16 1.97
CA GLY A 92 -19.00 -4.48 2.11
C GLY A 92 -18.92 -5.40 0.89
N GLU A 93 -18.43 -4.95 -0.26
CA GLU A 93 -18.32 -5.78 -1.48
C GLU A 93 -17.03 -6.64 -1.53
N LEU A 94 -16.02 -6.34 -0.71
CA LEU A 94 -14.76 -7.09 -0.65
C LEU A 94 -14.80 -8.19 0.41
N ALA A 95 -14.30 -9.37 0.06
CA ALA A 95 -14.24 -10.55 0.93
C ALA A 95 -13.04 -10.50 1.91
N GLN A 96 -13.23 -11.03 3.13
CA GLN A 96 -12.18 -11.09 4.15
C GLN A 96 -10.94 -11.84 3.63
N PRO A 97 -9.71 -11.32 3.80
CA PRO A 97 -8.51 -12.11 3.54
C PRO A 97 -8.51 -13.35 4.47
N SER A 98 -8.06 -14.50 3.97
CA SER A 98 -7.98 -15.73 4.78
C SER A 98 -6.64 -15.89 5.49
N ASP A 99 -5.60 -15.22 4.99
CA ASP A 99 -4.19 -15.37 5.36
C ASP A 99 -3.69 -14.30 6.35
N TYR A 100 -4.51 -13.30 6.70
CA TYR A 100 -4.09 -12.11 7.47
C TYR A 100 -3.44 -12.40 8.82
N LYS A 101 -3.71 -13.56 9.43
CA LYS A 101 -3.09 -13.99 10.69
C LYS A 101 -1.60 -14.29 10.56
N SER A 102 -1.09 -14.41 9.33
CA SER A 102 0.33 -14.53 9.00
C SER A 102 1.00 -13.19 8.69
N TRP A 103 0.23 -12.11 8.57
CA TRP A 103 0.76 -10.78 8.20
C TRP A 103 1.45 -10.08 9.38
N PRO A 104 2.30 -9.07 9.10
CA PRO A 104 2.81 -8.16 10.12
C PRO A 104 1.72 -7.61 11.05
N VAL A 105 1.96 -7.74 12.36
CA VAL A 105 1.12 -7.09 13.38
C VAL A 105 1.37 -5.58 13.33
N PHE A 106 0.30 -4.83 13.10
CA PHE A 106 0.30 -3.36 13.16
C PHE A 106 0.28 -2.90 14.63
N LEU A 107 -0.66 -3.42 15.43
CA LEU A 107 -0.70 -3.22 16.87
C LEU A 107 -1.62 -4.27 17.52
N ALA A 108 -1.14 -4.96 18.55
CA ALA A 108 -1.90 -5.97 19.28
C ALA A 108 -2.18 -5.56 20.74
N GLY A 109 -3.16 -6.18 21.37
CA GLY A 109 -3.48 -5.99 22.78
C GLY A 109 -4.07 -4.62 23.12
N ILE A 110 -4.79 -4.00 22.17
CA ILE A 110 -5.39 -2.67 22.38
C ILE A 110 -6.62 -2.81 23.26
N GLU A 111 -6.45 -2.62 24.57
CA GLU A 111 -7.56 -2.61 25.52
C GLU A 111 -8.49 -1.41 25.29
N LYS A 112 -9.81 -1.64 25.36
CA LYS A 112 -10.85 -0.62 25.31
C LYS A 112 -11.66 -0.63 26.60
N PRO A 113 -12.06 0.54 27.13
CA PRO A 113 -12.89 0.62 28.34
C PRO A 113 -14.27 -0.03 28.18
N THR A 114 -14.70 -0.28 26.94
CA THR A 114 -15.91 -1.02 26.59
C THR A 114 -15.82 -2.54 26.83
N GLY A 115 -14.76 -3.07 27.46
CA GLY A 115 -14.59 -4.51 27.70
C GLY A 115 -14.16 -5.31 26.47
N HIS A 116 -13.41 -4.68 25.56
CA HIS A 116 -12.91 -5.32 24.35
C HIS A 116 -11.38 -5.20 24.28
N VAL A 117 -10.73 -6.16 23.63
CA VAL A 117 -9.33 -6.07 23.23
C VAL A 117 -9.25 -6.20 21.72
N ARG A 118 -8.44 -5.38 21.06
CA ARG A 118 -8.28 -5.38 19.61
C ARG A 118 -6.87 -5.71 19.18
N ASP A 119 -6.75 -6.50 18.13
CA ASP A 119 -5.52 -6.69 17.38
C ASP A 119 -5.70 -6.16 15.96
N ILE A 120 -4.65 -5.54 15.43
CA ILE A 120 -4.61 -4.98 14.08
C ILE A 120 -3.42 -5.61 13.36
N TYR A 121 -3.68 -6.15 12.17
CA TYR A 121 -2.71 -6.71 11.24
C TYR A 121 -2.70 -5.86 9.98
N ILE A 122 -1.55 -5.75 9.32
CA ILE A 122 -1.41 -5.03 8.05
C ILE A 122 -0.62 -5.89 7.07
N ASN A 123 -1.07 -5.98 5.82
CA ASN A 123 -0.38 -6.79 4.82
C ASN A 123 1.04 -6.25 4.51
N PRO A 124 1.93 -7.08 3.92
CA PRO A 124 3.30 -6.64 3.59
C PRO A 124 3.37 -5.34 2.78
N THR A 125 2.41 -5.11 1.88
CA THR A 125 2.27 -3.87 1.11
C THR A 125 2.12 -2.64 2.02
N GLY A 126 1.16 -2.65 2.94
CA GLY A 126 1.02 -1.57 3.93
C GLY A 126 2.16 -1.50 4.92
N ALA A 127 2.78 -2.64 5.26
CA ALA A 127 3.96 -2.67 6.12
C ALA A 127 5.19 -1.99 5.48
N SER A 128 5.27 -1.91 4.15
CA SER A 128 6.38 -1.24 3.45
C SER A 128 6.37 0.29 3.56
N ALA A 129 5.25 0.90 3.94
CA ALA A 129 5.11 2.35 4.09
C ALA A 129 6.07 2.93 5.16
N LYS A 130 6.44 4.21 5.04
CA LYS A 130 7.24 4.96 6.02
C LYS A 130 6.41 6.05 6.71
N LYS A 131 6.89 6.57 7.84
CA LYS A 131 6.18 7.62 8.60
C LYS A 131 6.18 8.91 7.78
N GLY A 132 5.00 9.50 7.59
CA GLY A 132 4.77 10.64 6.71
C GLY A 132 4.22 10.26 5.33
N ASP A 133 4.34 9.00 4.91
CA ASP A 133 3.73 8.52 3.67
C ASP A 133 2.24 8.21 3.89
N VAL A 134 1.45 8.39 2.84
CA VAL A 134 0.17 7.68 2.71
C VAL A 134 0.43 6.20 2.47
N PHE A 135 -0.44 5.31 2.94
CA PHE A 135 -0.31 3.88 2.64
C PHE A 135 -0.44 3.63 1.13
N PRO A 136 0.34 2.72 0.54
CA PRO A 136 0.27 2.41 -0.88
C PRO A 136 -1.03 1.70 -1.25
N ASN A 137 -1.43 1.80 -2.52
CA ASN A 137 -2.52 0.99 -3.07
C ASN A 137 -2.19 -0.51 -2.98
N GLY A 138 -3.21 -1.33 -2.71
CA GLY A 138 -3.03 -2.73 -2.33
C GLY A 138 -2.73 -2.91 -0.83
N THR A 139 -2.75 -1.86 -0.01
CA THR A 139 -2.71 -2.00 1.45
C THR A 139 -4.03 -2.60 1.95
N VAL A 140 -3.93 -3.58 2.85
CA VAL A 140 -5.05 -4.15 3.58
C VAL A 140 -4.74 -4.13 5.07
N SER A 141 -5.65 -3.57 5.87
CA SER A 141 -5.58 -3.52 7.33
C SER A 141 -6.76 -4.28 7.92
N VAL A 142 -6.49 -5.25 8.79
CA VAL A 142 -7.50 -6.12 9.43
C VAL A 142 -7.48 -5.88 10.93
N MET A 143 -8.63 -5.56 11.52
CA MET A 143 -8.82 -5.40 12.96
C MET A 143 -9.72 -6.52 13.50
N GLU A 144 -9.16 -7.41 14.31
CA GLU A 144 -9.92 -8.36 15.11
C GLU A 144 -10.37 -7.68 16.41
N ILE A 145 -11.67 -7.77 16.71
CA ILE A 145 -12.26 -7.27 17.95
C ILE A 145 -12.69 -8.47 18.80
N TYR A 146 -12.05 -8.64 19.94
CA TYR A 146 -12.36 -9.66 20.93
C TYR A 146 -13.17 -9.07 22.09
N LYS A 147 -14.14 -9.84 22.59
CA LYS A 147 -14.64 -9.66 23.96
C LYS A 147 -13.49 -9.88 24.93
N ALA A 148 -13.49 -9.18 26.06
CA ALA A 148 -12.49 -9.36 27.08
C ALA A 148 -13.08 -9.40 28.48
N THR A 149 -12.47 -10.20 29.35
CA THR A 149 -12.72 -10.21 30.79
C THR A 149 -11.65 -9.39 31.49
N LYS A 150 -12.05 -8.57 32.47
CA LYS A 150 -11.11 -7.82 33.32
C LYS A 150 -10.80 -8.63 34.58
N THR A 151 -9.53 -8.75 34.95
CA THR A 151 -9.09 -9.38 36.21
C THR A 151 -7.95 -8.57 36.80
N GLY A 152 -8.17 -7.98 37.99
CA GLY A 152 -7.35 -6.85 38.43
C GLY A 152 -7.39 -5.74 37.39
N ASP A 153 -6.25 -5.15 37.05
CA ASP A 153 -6.15 -4.13 36.00
C ASP A 153 -5.90 -4.63 34.58
N LYS A 154 -5.85 -5.95 34.37
CA LYS A 154 -5.55 -6.57 33.08
C LYS A 154 -6.82 -7.02 32.34
N MET A 155 -6.92 -6.74 31.04
CA MET A 155 -7.89 -7.40 30.17
C MET A 155 -7.32 -8.70 29.58
N THR A 156 -8.15 -9.74 29.52
CA THR A 156 -7.83 -11.01 28.86
C THR A 156 -8.81 -11.26 27.72
N LYS A 157 -8.30 -11.58 26.52
CA LYS A 157 -9.12 -11.90 25.35
C LYS A 157 -9.96 -13.15 25.62
N ALA A 158 -11.24 -13.08 25.27
CA ALA A 158 -12.19 -14.19 25.27
C ALA A 158 -12.52 -14.55 23.81
N SER A 159 -13.79 -14.53 23.42
CA SER A 159 -14.22 -14.82 22.04
C SER A 159 -13.99 -13.66 21.07
N LEU A 160 -13.71 -13.99 19.81
CA LEU A 160 -13.78 -13.04 18.69
C LEU A 160 -15.24 -12.61 18.50
N GLU A 161 -15.48 -11.32 18.28
CA GLU A 161 -16.81 -10.73 18.13
C GLU A 161 -17.04 -10.12 16.74
N LYS A 162 -16.05 -9.43 16.17
CA LYS A 162 -16.08 -8.91 14.80
C LYS A 162 -14.68 -8.92 14.20
N VAL A 163 -14.62 -8.96 12.87
CA VAL A 163 -13.44 -8.57 12.10
C VAL A 163 -13.81 -7.40 11.22
N PHE A 164 -13.10 -6.28 11.33
CA PHE A 164 -13.22 -5.14 10.42
C PHE A 164 -12.01 -5.09 9.50
N VAL A 165 -12.22 -4.77 8.22
CA VAL A 165 -11.17 -4.71 7.22
C VAL A 165 -11.26 -3.42 6.43
N MET A 166 -10.12 -2.80 6.19
CA MET A 166 -9.94 -1.65 5.31
C MET A 166 -9.03 -2.05 4.15
N TYR A 167 -9.45 -1.74 2.93
CA TYR A 167 -8.67 -1.96 1.71
C TYR A 167 -8.43 -0.62 1.04
N LYS A 168 -7.21 -0.41 0.54
CA LYS A 168 -6.86 0.77 -0.25
C LYS A 168 -6.61 0.39 -1.69
N GLY A 169 -7.30 1.02 -2.64
CA GLY A 169 -7.12 0.75 -4.05
C GLY A 169 -7.31 2.00 -4.90
N LYS A 170 -6.58 2.06 -6.01
CA LYS A 170 -6.47 3.28 -6.82
C LYS A 170 -7.85 3.76 -7.28
N ASP A 171 -8.15 5.02 -7.02
CA ASP A 171 -9.39 5.71 -7.37
C ASP A 171 -10.66 5.17 -6.69
N TRP A 172 -10.55 4.22 -5.74
CA TRP A 172 -11.69 3.62 -5.06
C TRP A 172 -12.44 4.62 -4.16
N GLY A 173 -11.82 5.73 -3.79
CA GLY A 173 -12.48 6.84 -3.10
C GLY A 173 -13.62 7.50 -3.87
N SER A 174 -13.83 7.13 -5.14
CA SER A 174 -15.00 7.49 -5.94
C SER A 174 -16.28 6.73 -5.57
N THR A 175 -16.19 5.60 -4.83
CA THR A 175 -17.36 4.80 -4.42
C THR A 175 -17.94 5.22 -3.07
N ALA A 176 -17.24 6.13 -2.37
CA ALA A 176 -17.70 6.70 -1.11
C ALA A 176 -18.96 7.57 -1.31
N PRO A 177 -19.91 7.57 -0.36
CA PRO A 177 -20.99 8.54 -0.34
C PRO A 177 -20.47 9.99 -0.30
N GLU A 178 -21.29 10.94 -0.75
CA GLU A 178 -20.96 12.37 -0.72
C GLU A 178 -20.60 12.83 0.70
N GLY A 179 -19.52 13.63 0.82
CA GLY A 179 -18.97 14.07 2.11
C GLY A 179 -18.26 12.98 2.93
N MET A 180 -18.34 11.69 2.55
CA MET A 180 -17.81 10.55 3.30
C MET A 180 -16.50 9.97 2.74
N LYS A 181 -15.80 10.72 1.89
CA LYS A 181 -14.54 10.27 1.28
C LYS A 181 -13.40 10.21 2.30
N THR A 182 -12.92 9.00 2.57
CA THR A 182 -11.73 8.73 3.39
C THR A 182 -10.57 8.30 2.48
N GLY A 183 -10.11 9.24 1.64
CA GLY A 183 -9.12 8.94 0.61
C GLY A 183 -9.62 7.86 -0.35
N ASP A 184 -8.79 6.86 -0.60
CA ASP A 184 -9.08 5.70 -1.47
C ASP A 184 -9.38 4.41 -0.67
N TRP A 185 -9.84 4.56 0.58
CA TRP A 185 -10.20 3.45 1.45
C TRP A 185 -11.66 3.00 1.28
N VAL A 186 -11.85 1.68 1.27
CA VAL A 186 -13.15 0.99 1.35
C VAL A 186 -13.16 0.04 2.53
N TYR A 187 -14.33 -0.14 3.14
CA TYR A 187 -14.51 -0.83 4.42
C TYR A 187 -15.32 -2.11 4.23
N ALA A 188 -14.99 -3.14 4.99
CA ALA A 188 -15.81 -4.34 5.12
C ALA A 188 -15.85 -4.80 6.58
N ALA A 189 -16.92 -5.47 6.98
CA ALA A 189 -17.06 -6.04 8.30
C ALA A 189 -17.54 -7.49 8.20
N PHE A 190 -17.07 -8.33 9.13
CA PHE A 190 -17.36 -9.76 9.16
C PHE A 190 -17.70 -10.22 10.58
N GLU A 191 -18.59 -11.20 10.64
CA GLU A 191 -18.89 -12.00 11.82
C GLU A 191 -17.72 -12.95 12.15
N PRO A 192 -17.64 -13.51 13.37
CA PRO A 192 -16.55 -14.41 13.77
C PRO A 192 -16.42 -15.70 12.93
N ASN A 193 -17.46 -16.04 12.15
CA ASN A 193 -17.48 -17.17 11.21
C ASN A 193 -17.06 -16.78 9.77
N GLY A 194 -16.59 -15.55 9.56
CA GLY A 194 -16.16 -15.02 8.24
C GLY A 194 -17.28 -14.59 7.31
N GLN A 195 -18.55 -14.65 7.73
CA GLN A 195 -19.66 -14.14 6.93
C GLN A 195 -19.72 -12.60 7.00
N PRO A 196 -20.12 -11.89 5.92
CA PRO A 196 -20.29 -10.45 5.95
C PRO A 196 -21.24 -9.99 7.06
N ALA A 197 -20.79 -9.05 7.88
CA ALA A 197 -21.59 -8.46 8.94
C ALA A 197 -22.51 -7.37 8.38
N LYS A 198 -23.77 -7.36 8.81
CA LYS A 198 -24.71 -6.29 8.46
C LYS A 198 -24.46 -5.07 9.35
N VAL A 199 -23.75 -4.08 8.82
CA VAL A 199 -23.38 -2.83 9.51
C VAL A 199 -23.68 -1.61 8.65
N ASP A 200 -23.72 -0.43 9.28
CA ASP A 200 -23.74 0.85 8.57
C ASP A 200 -22.31 1.38 8.36
N TYR A 201 -21.84 1.34 7.11
CA TYR A 201 -20.51 1.80 6.73
C TYR A 201 -20.32 3.32 6.80
N ALA A 202 -21.40 4.11 6.89
CA ALA A 202 -21.29 5.54 7.19
C ALA A 202 -20.64 5.77 8.57
N THR A 203 -20.85 4.87 9.54
CA THR A 203 -20.17 4.93 10.84
C THR A 203 -18.66 4.68 10.73
N CYS A 204 -18.25 3.76 9.84
CA CYS A 204 -16.85 3.48 9.57
C CYS A 204 -16.15 4.70 8.96
N ARG A 205 -16.74 5.26 7.89
CA ARG A 205 -16.23 6.46 7.22
C ARG A 205 -16.21 7.66 8.17
N GLY A 206 -17.34 7.98 8.81
CA GLY A 206 -17.47 9.11 9.73
C GLY A 206 -16.47 9.09 10.89
N CYS A 207 -16.16 7.90 11.44
CA CYS A 207 -15.17 7.76 12.51
C CYS A 207 -13.72 7.95 12.01
N HIS A 208 -13.45 7.66 10.73
CA HIS A 208 -12.13 7.75 10.12
C HIS A 208 -11.83 9.11 9.46
N ILE A 209 -12.84 9.86 8.98
CA ILE A 209 -12.68 11.19 8.36
C ILE A 209 -11.76 12.16 9.13
N PRO A 210 -11.84 12.28 10.48
CA PRO A 210 -10.98 13.20 11.24
C PRO A 210 -9.47 12.87 11.19
N LEU A 211 -9.08 11.71 10.64
CA LEU A 211 -7.71 11.22 10.58
C LEU A 211 -7.07 11.44 9.19
N ALA A 212 -7.51 12.46 8.44
CA ALA A 212 -7.02 12.70 7.07
C ALA A 212 -5.49 12.92 7.00
N ASP A 213 -4.90 13.52 8.03
CA ASP A 213 -3.45 13.70 8.20
C ASP A 213 -2.68 12.40 8.53
N LYS A 214 -3.39 11.33 8.89
CA LYS A 214 -2.89 9.98 9.18
C LYS A 214 -3.34 8.95 8.14
N ASP A 215 -3.66 9.42 6.93
CA ASP A 215 -4.19 8.60 5.83
C ASP A 215 -5.39 7.74 6.27
N TYR A 216 -6.24 8.30 7.12
CA TYR A 216 -7.46 7.69 7.66
C TYR A 216 -7.22 6.43 8.51
N ILE A 217 -6.01 6.22 9.07
CA ILE A 217 -5.67 5.04 9.88
C ILE A 217 -5.46 5.40 11.37
N PHE A 218 -6.23 4.76 12.25
CA PHE A 218 -6.02 4.86 13.70
C PHE A 218 -4.66 4.27 14.11
N HIS A 219 -4.07 4.82 15.16
CA HIS A 219 -2.77 4.41 15.73
C HIS A 219 -1.56 4.55 14.77
N TYR A 220 -1.69 5.31 13.67
CA TYR A 220 -0.61 5.61 12.71
C TYR A 220 0.72 5.91 13.41
N ASP A 221 0.80 6.99 14.20
CA ASP A 221 2.08 7.39 14.83
C ASP A 221 2.65 6.29 15.73
N LYS A 222 1.80 5.67 16.57
CA LYS A 222 2.21 4.58 17.46
C LYS A 222 2.80 3.38 16.70
N TYR A 223 2.23 3.02 15.55
CA TYR A 223 2.78 1.96 14.71
C TYR A 223 4.20 2.31 14.22
N PHE A 224 4.37 3.49 13.62
CA PHE A 224 5.67 3.91 13.10
C PHE A 224 6.73 4.12 14.20
N ASP A 225 6.34 4.67 15.35
CA ASP A 225 7.26 4.93 16.47
C ASP A 225 7.70 3.63 17.16
N THR A 226 6.81 2.63 17.25
CA THR A 226 7.15 1.28 17.74
C THR A 226 8.13 0.58 16.79
N ARG A 227 7.90 0.65 15.47
CA ARG A 227 8.82 0.06 14.49
C ARG A 227 10.18 0.74 14.47
N LYS A 228 10.23 2.08 14.58
CA LYS A 228 11.49 2.83 14.69
C LYS A 228 12.28 2.35 15.91
N SER A 229 11.63 2.20 17.06
CA SER A 229 12.27 1.70 18.29
C SER A 229 12.80 0.27 18.11
N ALA A 230 12.02 -0.64 17.53
CA ALA A 230 12.46 -2.01 17.25
C ALA A 230 13.63 -2.08 16.26
N GLN A 231 13.64 -1.24 15.23
CA GLN A 231 14.75 -1.12 14.27
C GLN A 231 16.03 -0.60 14.95
N MET A 232 15.92 0.37 15.87
CA MET A 232 17.06 0.85 16.65
C MET A 232 17.62 -0.24 17.56
N LEU A 233 16.76 -0.98 18.28
CA LEU A 233 17.18 -2.10 19.13
C LEU A 233 17.88 -3.22 18.32
N ASN A 234 17.33 -3.58 17.16
CA ASN A 234 17.93 -4.58 16.27
C ASN A 234 19.22 -4.09 15.60
N GLY A 235 19.35 -2.79 15.33
CA GLY A 235 20.58 -2.16 14.86
C GLY A 235 21.64 -2.01 15.97
N GLN A 236 21.20 -1.96 17.24
CA GLN A 236 22.07 -1.92 18.41
C GLN A 236 22.54 -3.30 18.85
N THR A 237 21.75 -4.37 18.71
CA THR A 237 22.26 -5.74 18.98
C THR A 237 23.38 -6.15 18.02
N GLY A 238 23.52 -5.51 16.86
CA GLY A 238 24.70 -5.62 15.98
C GLY A 238 25.86 -4.66 16.30
N LYS A 239 25.73 -3.77 17.29
CA LYS A 239 26.76 -2.78 17.69
C LYS A 239 27.16 -2.84 19.16
N VAL A 240 26.33 -3.40 20.03
CA VAL A 240 26.64 -3.68 21.44
C VAL A 240 27.28 -5.06 21.54
N ALA A 241 28.40 -5.23 20.84
CA ALA A 241 29.37 -6.25 21.21
C ALA A 241 30.10 -5.71 22.44
N MET A 242 29.66 -6.16 23.62
CA MET A 242 30.33 -6.13 24.94
C MET A 242 31.28 -4.95 25.18
N SER A 243 30.87 -3.99 26.02
CA SER A 243 31.80 -3.03 26.61
C SER A 243 32.95 -3.76 27.30
N VAL A 244 34.18 -3.38 26.94
CA VAL A 244 35.44 -4.09 27.29
C VAL A 244 35.65 -4.23 28.81
N ASP A 245 34.96 -3.40 29.59
CA ASP A 245 35.00 -3.35 31.04
C ASP A 245 34.35 -4.57 31.72
N GLU A 246 33.34 -5.19 31.11
CA GLU A 246 32.67 -6.38 31.67
C GLU A 246 33.47 -7.68 31.40
N VAL A 247 34.27 -7.69 30.32
CA VAL A 247 35.20 -8.79 29.99
C VAL A 247 36.32 -8.90 31.04
N HIS A 248 36.77 -7.77 31.60
CA HIS A 248 37.78 -7.78 32.66
C HIS A 248 37.27 -8.40 33.96
N LEU A 249 35.99 -8.22 34.31
CA LEU A 249 35.45 -8.77 35.56
C LEU A 249 35.28 -10.29 35.50
N ALA A 250 34.94 -10.85 34.33
CA ALA A 250 34.88 -12.30 34.10
C ALA A 250 36.28 -12.96 34.14
N ALA A 251 37.32 -12.27 33.67
CA ALA A 251 38.69 -12.77 33.65
C ALA A 251 39.39 -12.77 35.03
N VAL A 252 38.90 -11.98 36.00
CA VAL A 252 39.45 -11.91 37.37
C VAL A 252 38.87 -13.00 38.29
N LEU A 253 37.67 -13.51 38.00
CA LEU A 253 37.00 -14.55 38.81
C LEU A 253 37.37 -16.00 38.42
N THR A 254 38.41 -16.19 37.60
CA THR A 254 38.88 -17.50 37.12
C THR A 254 40.38 -17.75 37.37
N LYS A 255 40.92 -17.13 38.43
CA LYS A 255 42.27 -17.40 38.98
C LYS A 255 42.24 -17.57 40.49
#